data_AF-W0QB51-F1
#
_entry.id   AF-W0QB51-F1
#
_cell.length_a   1.000
_cell.length_b   1.000
_cell.length_c   1.000
_cell.angle_alpha   90.00
_cell.angle_beta   90.00
_cell.angle_gamma   90.00
#
_symmetry.space_group_name_H-M   'P 1'
#
loop_
_entity.id
_entity.type
_entity.pdbx_description
1 polymer ?
#
loop_
_entity_poly.entity_id
_entity_poly.type
_entity_poly.pdbx_seq_one_letter_code
_entity_poly.pdbx_strand_id
1 'polypeptide(L)'
;MIKYILGLLIVVSVVIVTITVGANNDQLITFNYIVAQSELRLSTLVAILFGLGLILGWLVTGIFYLKVKLQNIALNRRVKRQTQQITELTIPKVE
;
A
#
# COMPACT_ATOMS: atom_id res chain seq x y z
N MET A 1 10.35 15.42 5.25
CA MET A 1 9.98 15.02 6.62
C MET A 1 8.48 15.09 6.84
N ILE A 2 7.85 16.25 6.57
CA ILE A 2 6.40 16.46 6.80
C ILE A 2 5.48 15.47 6.07
N LYS A 3 5.81 15.06 4.84
CA LYS A 3 5.04 14.05 4.07
C LYS A 3 4.95 12.67 4.74
N TYR A 4 6.00 12.26 5.44
CA TYR A 4 6.02 10.98 6.16
C TYR A 4 5.24 11.07 7.47
N ILE A 5 5.31 12.23 8.13
CA ILE A 5 4.54 12.52 9.34
C ILE A 5 3.04 12.55 9.03
N LEU A 6 2.62 13.25 7.97
CA LEU A 6 1.23 13.28 7.52
C LEU A 6 0.72 11.90 7.13
N GLY A 7 1.52 11.11 6.39
CA GLY A 7 1.17 9.74 6.04
C GLY A 7 0.99 8.84 7.28
N LEU A 8 1.92 8.93 8.25
CA LEU A 8 1.81 8.22 9.52
C LEU A 8 0.54 8.60 10.29
N LEU A 9 0.24 9.90 10.37
CA LEU A 9 -0.93 10.41 11.07
C LEU A 9 -2.23 9.88 10.45
N ILE A 10 -2.32 9.83 9.12
CA ILE A 10 -3.46 9.22 8.42
C ILE A 10 -3.61 7.74 8.80
N VAL A 11 -2.52 6.97 8.75
CA VAL A 11 -2.54 5.54 9.08
C VAL A 11 -3.01 5.33 10.53
N VAL A 12 -2.47 6.10 11.47
CA VAL A 12 -2.85 6.03 12.89
C VAL A 12 -4.34 6.39 13.07
N SER A 13 -4.82 7.46 12.44
CA SER A 13 -6.23 7.85 12.50
C SER A 13 -7.16 6.75 11.98
N VAL A 14 -6.82 6.13 10.85
CA VAL A 14 -7.60 5.02 10.29
C VAL A 14 -7.61 3.83 11.26
N VAL A 15 -6.48 3.48 11.85
CA VAL A 15 -6.39 2.39 12.83
C VAL A 15 -7.26 2.66 14.05
N ILE A 16 -7.21 3.88 14.60
CA ILE A 16 -8.04 4.26 15.76
C ILE A 16 -9.53 4.14 15.42
N VAL A 17 -9.96 4.70 14.27
CA VAL A 17 -11.37 4.64 13.85
C VAL A 17 -11.83 3.19 13.71
N THR A 18 -11.05 2.33 13.05
CA THR A 18 -11.40 0.92 12.91
C THR A 18 -11.51 0.20 14.25
N ILE A 19 -10.56 0.41 15.17
CA ILE A 19 -10.58 -0.20 16.50
C ILE A 19 -11.78 0.31 17.29
N THR A 20 -12.04 1.62 17.30
CA THR A 20 -13.14 2.22 18.04
C THR A 20 -14.49 1.75 17.52
N VAL A 21 -14.67 1.71 16.19
CA VAL A 21 -15.90 1.21 15.55
C VAL A 21 -16.08 -0.28 15.84
N GLY A 22 -15.02 -1.09 15.76
CA GLY A 22 -15.10 -2.52 16.08
C GLY A 22 -15.36 -2.80 17.56
N ALA A 23 -14.69 -2.12 18.46
CA ALA A 23 -14.76 -2.38 19.90
C ALA A 23 -16.07 -1.91 20.55
N ASN A 24 -16.73 -0.88 20.01
CA ASN A 24 -17.97 -0.32 20.57
C ASN A 24 -19.24 -0.79 19.84
N ASN A 25 -19.12 -1.64 18.81
CA ASN A 25 -20.27 -2.23 18.14
C ASN A 25 -20.49 -3.67 18.58
N ASP A 26 -21.28 -3.84 19.64
CA ASP A 26 -21.80 -5.13 20.10
C ASP A 26 -23.14 -5.52 19.46
N GLN A 27 -23.61 -4.74 18.48
CA GLN A 27 -24.82 -5.07 17.75
C GLN A 27 -24.68 -6.40 17.01
N LEU A 28 -25.54 -7.35 17.36
CA LEU A 28 -25.69 -8.62 16.68
C LEU A 28 -26.53 -8.43 15.42
N ILE A 29 -26.01 -8.92 14.29
CA ILE A 29 -26.71 -8.96 13.00
C ILE A 29 -26.95 -10.42 12.65
N THR A 30 -28.20 -10.71 12.36
CA THR A 30 -28.65 -12.02 11.93
C THR A 30 -28.39 -12.21 10.44
N PHE A 31 -27.49 -13.13 10.11
CA PHE A 31 -27.25 -13.60 8.76
C PHE A 31 -28.09 -14.84 8.48
N ASN A 32 -29.09 -14.70 7.62
CA ASN A 32 -29.91 -15.81 7.17
C ASN A 32 -29.26 -16.43 5.91
N TYR A 33 -28.45 -17.47 6.11
CA TYR A 33 -28.00 -18.32 5.01
C TYR A 33 -29.16 -19.24 4.61
N ILE A 34 -29.24 -19.58 3.32
CA ILE A 34 -30.33 -20.36 2.71
C ILE A 34 -30.70 -21.65 3.48
N VAL A 35 -29.77 -22.19 4.27
CA VAL A 35 -29.93 -23.43 5.07
C VAL A 35 -29.74 -23.19 6.58
N ALA A 36 -29.23 -22.04 7.02
CA ALA A 36 -28.92 -21.80 8.43
C ALA A 36 -28.87 -20.31 8.79
N GLN A 37 -29.25 -19.97 10.02
CA GLN A 37 -29.14 -18.62 10.56
C GLN A 37 -27.91 -18.51 11.46
N SER A 38 -27.06 -17.51 11.24
CA SER A 38 -25.91 -17.21 12.10
C SER A 38 -26.04 -15.80 12.65
N GLU A 39 -25.70 -15.60 13.92
CA GLU A 39 -25.62 -14.28 14.51
C GLU A 39 -24.15 -13.86 14.57
N LEU A 40 -23.82 -12.80 13.84
CA LEU A 40 -22.48 -12.22 13.83
C LEU A 40 -22.55 -10.79 14.36
N ARG A 41 -21.54 -10.39 15.13
CA ARG A 41 -21.42 -8.99 15.51
C ARG A 41 -21.09 -8.15 14.28
N LEU A 42 -21.72 -6.98 14.16
CA LEU A 42 -21.41 -6.02 13.10
C LEU A 42 -19.91 -5.69 13.06
N SER A 43 -19.29 -5.57 14.24
CA SER A 43 -17.86 -5.35 14.39
C SER A 43 -17.00 -6.43 13.73
N THR A 44 -17.38 -7.71 13.84
CA THR A 44 -16.66 -8.81 13.20
C THR A 44 -16.73 -8.72 11.69
N LEU A 45 -17.91 -8.39 11.14
CA LEU A 45 -18.09 -8.24 9.70
C LEU A 45 -17.25 -7.08 9.15
N VAL A 46 -17.31 -5.93 9.80
CA VAL A 46 -16.53 -4.74 9.43
C VAL A 46 -15.03 -5.04 9.52
N ALA A 47 -14.58 -5.73 10.57
CA ALA A 47 -13.18 -6.11 10.72
C ALA A 47 -12.70 -7.03 9.60
N ILE A 48 -13.50 -8.03 9.20
CA ILE A 48 -13.16 -8.93 8.09
C ILE A 48 -13.10 -8.15 6.76
N LEU A 49 -14.10 -7.34 6.46
CA LEU A 49 -14.15 -6.54 5.23
C LEU A 49 -12.96 -5.56 5.16
N PHE A 50 -12.66 -4.89 6.26
CA PHE A 50 -11.53 -3.98 6.34
C PHE A 50 -10.20 -4.71 6.18
N GLY A 51 -10.01 -5.85 6.87
CA GLY A 51 -8.82 -6.68 6.76
C GLY A 51 -8.59 -7.18 5.33
N LEU A 52 -9.63 -7.68 4.67
CA LEU A 52 -9.56 -8.09 3.26
C LEU A 52 -9.25 -6.91 2.33
N GLY A 53 -9.91 -5.77 2.54
CA GLY A 53 -9.63 -4.55 1.79
C GLY A 53 -8.18 -4.08 1.92
N LEU A 54 -7.63 -4.11 3.13
CA LEU A 54 -6.22 -3.79 3.38
C LEU A 54 -5.26 -4.77 2.72
N ILE A 55 -5.52 -6.08 2.82
CA ILE A 55 -4.68 -7.11 2.20
C ILE A 55 -4.66 -6.92 0.67
N LEU A 56 -5.84 -6.72 0.06
CA LEU A 56 -5.94 -6.47 -1.38
C LEU A 56 -5.24 -5.17 -1.78
N GLY A 57 -5.46 -4.09 -1.04
CA GLY A 57 -4.82 -2.80 -1.29
C GLY A 57 -3.29 -2.86 -1.17
N TRP A 58 -2.78 -3.60 -0.17
CA TRP A 58 -1.36 -3.85 0.00
C TRP A 58 -0.79 -4.67 -1.15
N LEU A 59 -1.46 -5.75 -1.55
CA LEU A 59 -1.02 -6.60 -2.67
C LEU A 59 -0.92 -5.81 -3.96
N VAL A 60 -1.95 -5.06 -4.33
CA VAL A 60 -1.96 -4.22 -5.53
C VAL A 60 -0.82 -3.20 -5.45
N THR A 61 -0.76 -2.42 -4.37
CA THR A 61 0.27 -1.39 -4.20
C THR A 61 1.69 -1.98 -4.22
N GLY A 62 1.89 -3.13 -3.58
CA GLY A 62 3.17 -3.84 -3.54
C GLY A 62 3.65 -4.28 -4.91
N ILE A 63 2.76 -4.85 -5.74
CA ILE A 63 3.08 -5.27 -7.11
C ILE A 63 3.45 -4.06 -7.97
N PHE A 64 2.64 -3.00 -7.93
CA PHE A 64 2.90 -1.77 -8.71
C PHE A 64 4.19 -1.10 -8.28
N TYR A 65 4.44 -1.00 -6.97
CA TYR A 65 5.68 -0.44 -6.43
C TYR A 65 6.91 -1.24 -6.89
N LEU A 66 6.85 -2.57 -6.85
CA LEU A 66 7.95 -3.42 -7.32
C LEU A 66 8.22 -3.20 -8.80
N LYS A 67 7.17 -3.14 -9.64
CA LYS A 67 7.30 -2.87 -11.08
C LYS A 67 7.98 -1.51 -11.32
N VAL A 68 7.53 -0.45 -10.65
CA VAL A 68 8.13 0.89 -10.76
C VAL A 68 9.58 0.89 -10.29
N LYS A 69 9.88 0.22 -9.17
CA LYS A 69 11.25 0.12 -8.64
C LYS A 69 12.20 -0.57 -9.61
N LEU A 70 11.77 -1.68 -10.23
CA LEU A 70 12.57 -2.39 -11.24
C LEU A 70 12.83 -1.53 -12.47
N GLN A 71 11.82 -0.83 -12.98
CA GLN A 71 11.98 0.12 -14.08
C GLN A 71 12.97 1.24 -13.71
N ASN A 72 12.84 1.80 -12.51
CA ASN A 72 13.74 2.86 -12.03
C ASN A 72 15.21 2.40 -11.98
N ILE A 73 15.47 1.16 -11.55
CA ILE A 73 16.83 0.58 -11.55
C ILE A 73 17.37 0.45 -12.97
N ALA A 74 16.55 -0.05 -13.90
CA ALA A 74 16.96 -0.21 -15.30
C ALA A 74 17.24 1.15 -15.97
N LEU A 75 16.39 2.15 -15.72
CA LEU A 75 16.56 3.51 -16.25
C LEU A 75 17.83 4.16 -15.67
N ASN A 76 18.04 4.11 -14.36
CA ASN A 76 19.25 4.67 -13.74
C ASN A 76 20.55 4.04 -14.28
N ARG A 77 20.54 2.74 -14.58
CA ARG A 77 21.69 2.07 -15.22
C ARG A 77 21.94 2.60 -16.63
N ARG A 78 20.89 2.85 -17.43
CA ARG A 78 21.01 3.42 -18.77
C ARG A 78 21.52 4.86 -18.73
N VAL A 79 20.96 5.67 -17.84
CA VAL A 79 21.40 7.05 -17.61
C VAL A 79 22.89 7.07 -17.26
N LYS A 80 23.35 6.24 -16.31
CA LYS A 80 24.77 6.17 -15.92
C LYS A 80 25.68 5.84 -17.11
N ARG A 81 25.30 4.88 -17.96
CA ARG A 81 26.09 4.52 -19.16
C ARG A 81 26.14 5.66 -20.17
N GLN A 82 25.01 6.31 -20.44
CA GLN A 82 24.95 7.45 -21.35
C GLN A 82 25.77 8.63 -20.82
N THR A 83 25.71 8.91 -19.52
CA THR A 83 26.55 9.94 -18.91
C THR A 83 28.04 9.62 -19.07
N GLN A 84 28.46 8.36 -18.91
CA GLN A 84 29.85 7.96 -19.15
C GLN A 84 30.29 8.18 -20.61
N GLN A 85 29.46 7.78 -21.58
CA GLN A 85 29.75 8.01 -23.00
C GLN A 85 29.85 9.49 -23.35
N ILE A 86 28.96 10.33 -22.80
CA ILE A 86 29.03 11.78 -22.99
C ILE A 86 30.32 12.33 -22.40
N THR A 87 30.72 11.89 -21.20
CA THR A 87 31.99 12.30 -20.59
C THR A 87 33.18 11.91 -21.47
N GLU A 88 33.23 10.67 -21.97
CA GLU A 88 34.30 10.20 -22.88
C GLU A 88 34.36 11.02 -24.18
N LEU A 89 33.22 11.37 -24.77
CA LEU A 89 33.14 12.19 -26.00
C LEU A 89 33.46 13.67 -25.78
N THR A 90 33.33 14.17 -24.55
CA THR A 90 33.57 15.59 -24.21
C THR A 90 35.01 15.83 -23.74
N ILE A 91 35.75 14.78 -23.36
CA ILE A 91 37.18 14.91 -23.06
C ILE A 91 37.91 15.15 -24.39
N PRO A 92 38.59 16.31 -24.57
CA PRO A 92 39.32 16.57 -25.80
C PRO A 92 40.42 15.52 -25.93
N LYS A 93 40.44 14.85 -27.08
CA LYS A 93 41.51 13.93 -27.46
C LYS A 93 42.79 14.79 -27.57
N VAL A 94 43.61 14.76 -26.53
CA VAL A 94 44.95 15.36 -26.56
C VAL A 94 45.77 14.48 -27.49
N GLU A 95 45.87 14.90 -28.75
CA GLU A 95 46.86 14.40 -29.71
C GLU A 95 48.24 14.99 -29.43
#